data_AF-A0A2K8KNH0-F1
#
_entry.id   AF-A0A2K8KNH0-F1
#
_cell.length_a   1.000
_cell.length_b   1.000
_cell.length_c   1.000
_cell.angle_alpha   90.00
_cell.angle_beta   90.00
_cell.angle_gamma   90.00
#
_symmetry.space_group_name_H-M   'P 1'
#
loop_
_entity.id
_entity.type
_entity.pdbx_description
1 polymer ?
#
loop_
_entity_poly.entity_id
_entity_poly.type
_entity_poly.pdbx_seq_one_letter_code
_entity_poly.pdbx_strand_id
1 'polypeptide(L)'
;MLFRILQWAFHQRWLTWSKKLHGYLMKGFARLADRGDGDAQELYGFLLLFKGADQPSRSAGAQYLLRCVSVERPKVCWQLHRLYQEGKLVGFSQDSQRAQTYLDLAKQAGHPLALDLPLTEV
;
A
#
# COMPACT_ATOMS: atom_id res chain seq x y z
N MET A 1 -16.16 27.62 -5.85
CA MET A 1 -15.09 28.51 -6.34
C MET A 1 -13.76 28.33 -5.61
N LEU A 2 -13.74 28.15 -4.28
CA LEU A 2 -12.52 27.86 -3.48
C LEU A 2 -11.71 26.62 -3.94
N PHE A 3 -12.41 25.56 -4.36
CA PHE A 3 -11.81 24.28 -4.74
C PHE A 3 -10.84 24.38 -5.94
N ARG A 4 -11.14 25.25 -6.91
CA ARG A 4 -10.29 25.43 -8.11
C ARG A 4 -9.00 26.19 -7.79
N ILE A 5 -9.01 27.04 -6.76
CA ILE A 5 -7.84 27.78 -6.30
C ILE A 5 -6.88 26.83 -5.55
N LEU A 6 -7.41 25.92 -4.73
CA LEU A 6 -6.62 24.87 -4.08
C LEU A 6 -5.96 23.91 -5.10
N GLN A 7 -6.69 23.56 -6.16
CA GLN A 7 -6.19 22.66 -7.20
C GLN A 7 -5.08 23.30 -8.06
N TRP A 8 -5.14 24.63 -8.29
CA TRP A 8 -4.12 25.40 -9.00
C TRP A 8 -2.82 25.56 -8.17
N ALA A 9 -2.95 25.78 -6.86
CA ALA A 9 -1.80 25.89 -5.95
C ALA A 9 -0.96 24.59 -5.87
N PHE A 10 -1.61 23.43 -6.06
CA PHE A 10 -0.96 22.11 -6.00
C PHE A 10 -0.02 21.81 -7.19
N HIS A 11 -0.09 22.58 -8.28
CA HIS A 11 0.80 22.41 -9.44
C HIS A 11 2.18 23.08 -9.25
N GLN A 12 2.37 23.81 -8.15
CA GLN A 12 3.65 24.42 -7.80
C GLN A 12 4.64 23.33 -7.38
N ARG A 13 5.57 23.06 -8.29
CA ARG A 13 6.72 22.13 -8.25
C ARG A 13 7.77 22.47 -7.17
N TRP A 14 7.36 23.10 -6.08
CA TRP A 14 8.24 23.69 -5.06
C TRP A 14 8.17 22.99 -3.69
N LEU A 15 7.20 22.10 -3.47
CA LEU A 15 7.04 21.39 -2.19
C LEU A 15 7.84 20.08 -2.08
N THR A 16 8.51 19.65 -3.15
CA THR A 16 9.21 18.37 -3.26
C THR A 16 10.68 18.42 -2.81
N TRP A 17 11.17 19.54 -2.27
CA TRP A 17 12.61 19.75 -2.03
C TRP A 17 13.10 19.72 -0.57
N SER A 18 12.22 19.77 0.44
CA SER A 18 12.68 19.77 1.84
C SER A 18 12.68 18.38 2.47
N LYS A 19 13.88 17.80 2.68
CA LYS A 19 14.07 16.55 3.44
C LYS A 19 13.48 16.64 4.86
N LYS A 20 13.47 17.83 5.46
CA LYS A 20 12.88 18.06 6.80
C LYS A 20 11.36 17.89 6.77
N LEU A 21 10.69 18.51 5.79
CA LEU A 21 9.23 18.38 5.62
C LEU A 21 8.84 16.93 5.33
N HIS A 22 9.60 16.24 4.47
CA HIS A 22 9.41 14.82 4.23
C HIS A 22 9.48 14.01 5.54
N GLY A 23 10.48 14.26 6.39
CA GLY A 23 10.60 13.61 7.70
C GLY A 23 9.43 13.90 8.65
N TYR A 24 8.94 15.14 8.70
CA TYR A 24 7.75 15.47 9.50
C TYR A 24 6.48 14.79 8.98
N LEU A 25 6.29 14.75 7.66
CA LEU A 25 5.19 14.05 7.02
C LEU A 25 5.27 12.55 7.32
N MET A 26 6.44 11.92 7.23
CA MET A 26 6.63 10.50 7.57
C MET A 26 6.22 10.21 9.02
N LYS A 27 6.66 11.05 9.96
CA LYS A 27 6.27 10.92 11.37
C LYS A 27 4.78 11.19 11.61
N GLY A 28 4.14 11.99 10.76
CA GLY A 28 2.70 12.23 10.80
C GLY A 28 1.91 11.02 10.33
N PHE A 29 2.25 10.50 9.15
CA PHE A 29 1.64 9.31 8.58
C PHE A 29 1.84 8.08 9.46
N ALA A 30 3.04 7.88 10.02
CA ALA A 30 3.30 6.80 10.96
C ALA A 30 2.33 6.85 12.14
N ARG A 31 2.18 8.02 12.78
CA ARG A 31 1.27 8.19 13.93
C ARG A 31 -0.20 7.97 13.58
N LEU A 32 -0.64 8.35 12.39
CA LEU A 32 -2.02 8.11 11.93
C LEU A 32 -2.25 6.63 11.58
N ALA A 33 -1.29 6.00 10.91
CA ALA A 33 -1.33 4.58 10.59
C ALA A 33 -1.37 3.72 11.87
N ASP A 34 -0.59 4.11 12.89
CA ASP A 34 -0.59 3.48 14.22
C ASP A 34 -1.92 3.64 14.97
N ARG A 35 -2.68 4.71 14.68
CA ARG A 35 -4.02 4.94 15.25
C ARG A 35 -5.13 4.12 14.56
N GLY A 36 -4.81 3.40 13.49
CA GLY A 36 -5.79 2.57 12.79
C GLY A 36 -6.51 3.26 11.62
N ASP A 37 -6.04 4.42 11.17
CA ASP A 37 -6.59 5.07 9.98
C ASP A 37 -6.20 4.26 8.72
N GLY A 38 -7.20 3.66 8.07
CA GLY A 38 -6.99 2.78 6.91
C GLY A 38 -6.33 3.47 5.72
N ASP A 39 -6.62 4.76 5.48
CA ASP A 39 -6.02 5.53 4.39
C ASP A 39 -4.56 5.85 4.69
N ALA A 40 -4.26 6.21 5.94
CA ALA A 40 -2.89 6.40 6.39
C ALA A 40 -2.09 5.10 6.33
N GLN A 41 -2.68 3.96 6.72
CA GLN A 41 -2.06 2.64 6.64
C GLN A 41 -1.76 2.22 5.20
N GLU A 42 -2.69 2.45 4.26
CA GLU A 42 -2.46 2.16 2.84
C GLU A 42 -1.31 3.01 2.29
N LEU A 43 -1.39 4.34 2.45
CA LEU A 43 -0.39 5.25 1.90
C LEU A 43 0.99 5.02 2.51
N TYR A 44 1.06 4.90 3.83
CA TYR A 44 2.31 4.69 4.55
C TYR A 44 2.88 3.29 4.28
N GLY A 45 2.02 2.27 4.21
CA GLY A 45 2.40 0.90 3.88
C GLY A 45 3.04 0.80 2.51
N PHE A 46 2.42 1.37 1.48
CA PHE A 46 3.01 1.41 0.14
C PHE A 46 4.31 2.22 0.09
N LEU A 47 4.35 3.34 0.81
CA LEU A 47 5.54 4.17 0.84
C LEU A 47 6.73 3.44 1.45
N LEU A 48 6.54 2.76 2.58
CA LEU A 48 7.57 1.94 3.19
C LEU A 48 7.95 0.73 2.33
N LEU A 49 6.97 0.09 1.70
CA LEU A 49 7.20 -1.08 0.85
C LEU A 49 8.09 -0.76 -0.35
N PHE A 50 7.89 0.39 -1.00
CA PHE A 50 8.64 0.77 -2.20
C PHE A 50 9.82 1.68 -1.95
N LYS A 51 9.76 2.57 -0.95
CA LYS A 51 10.80 3.57 -0.64
C LYS A 51 11.55 3.30 0.66
N GLY A 52 11.25 2.21 1.37
CA GLY A 52 12.03 1.75 2.51
C GLY A 52 13.49 1.51 2.12
N ALA A 53 14.40 2.11 2.89
CA ALA A 53 15.84 2.02 2.66
C ALA A 53 16.37 0.60 2.87
N ASP A 54 15.76 -0.13 3.80
CA ASP A 54 16.16 -1.46 4.27
C ASP A 54 15.00 -2.46 4.16
N GLN A 55 15.34 -3.76 4.16
CA GLN A 55 14.35 -4.85 4.09
C GLN A 55 13.34 -4.84 5.26
N PRO A 56 13.75 -4.60 6.53
CA PRO A 56 12.81 -4.43 7.64
C PRO A 56 11.81 -3.29 7.45
N SER A 57 12.22 -2.13 6.91
CA SER A 57 11.30 -1.04 6.59
C SER A 57 10.24 -1.48 5.56
N ARG A 58 10.65 -2.23 4.54
CA ARG A 58 9.72 -2.74 3.52
C ARG A 58 8.76 -3.77 4.09
N SER A 59 9.23 -4.66 4.96
CA SER A 59 8.37 -5.64 5.63
C SER A 59 7.38 -4.99 6.58
N ALA A 60 7.78 -3.94 7.31
CA ALA A 60 6.86 -3.12 8.09
C ALA A 60 5.79 -2.48 7.20
N GLY A 61 6.17 -1.98 6.02
CA GLY A 61 5.22 -1.48 5.02
C GLY A 61 4.17 -2.51 4.63
N ALA A 62 4.59 -3.73 4.32
CA ALA A 62 3.68 -4.84 4.02
C ALA A 62 2.78 -5.22 5.22
N GLN A 63 3.26 -5.10 6.45
CA GLN A 63 2.43 -5.31 7.65
C GLN A 63 1.34 -4.25 7.80
N TYR A 64 1.61 -2.98 7.45
CA TYR A 64 0.56 -1.97 7.43
C TYR A 64 -0.51 -2.27 6.37
N LEU A 65 -0.10 -2.74 5.19
CA LEU A 65 -1.03 -3.17 4.15
C LEU A 65 -1.93 -4.33 4.61
N LEU A 66 -1.40 -5.28 5.39
CA LEU A 66 -2.20 -6.35 6.01
C LEU A 66 -3.26 -5.81 6.98
N ARG A 67 -3.00 -4.69 7.67
CA ARG A 67 -3.94 -4.12 8.66
C ARG A 67 -5.12 -3.42 8.01
N CYS A 68 -4.93 -2.82 6.82
CA CYS A 68 -5.96 -2.09 6.11
C CYS A 68 -6.60 -2.87 4.96
N VAL A 69 -6.23 -4.14 4.75
CA VAL A 69 -6.76 -4.95 3.64
C VAL A 69 -8.28 -5.04 3.72
N SER A 70 -8.94 -4.69 2.62
CA SER A 70 -10.39 -4.65 2.51
C SER A 70 -10.82 -4.65 1.05
N VAL A 71 -12.08 -5.03 0.78
CA VAL A 71 -12.66 -5.06 -0.57
C VAL A 71 -12.72 -3.67 -1.21
N GLU A 72 -12.69 -2.60 -0.41
CA GLU A 72 -12.66 -1.22 -0.91
C GLU A 72 -11.26 -0.80 -1.40
N ARG A 73 -10.22 -1.61 -1.15
CA ARG A 73 -8.82 -1.31 -1.47
C ARG A 73 -8.23 -2.34 -2.43
N PRO A 74 -8.66 -2.36 -3.71
CA PRO A 74 -8.22 -3.36 -4.69
C PRO A 74 -6.71 -3.43 -4.88
N LYS A 75 -6.01 -2.28 -4.79
CA LYS A 75 -4.55 -2.20 -4.90
C LYS A 75 -3.84 -2.92 -3.77
N VAL A 76 -4.36 -2.81 -2.54
CA VAL A 76 -3.79 -3.45 -1.36
C VAL A 76 -3.90 -4.96 -1.48
N CYS A 77 -5.09 -5.48 -1.84
CA CYS A 77 -5.31 -6.90 -2.07
C CYS A 77 -4.37 -7.46 -3.14
N TRP A 78 -4.25 -6.77 -4.28
CA TRP A 78 -3.34 -7.16 -5.36
C TRP A 78 -1.87 -7.18 -4.92
N GLN A 79 -1.45 -6.18 -4.16
CA GLN A 79 -0.07 -6.12 -3.66
C GLN A 79 0.23 -7.27 -2.69
N LEU A 80 -0.69 -7.59 -1.79
CA LEU A 80 -0.54 -8.71 -0.85
C LEU A 80 -0.48 -10.05 -1.58
N HIS A 81 -1.32 -10.26 -2.61
CA HIS A 81 -1.23 -11.41 -3.49
C HIS A 81 0.19 -11.57 -4.06
N ARG A 82 0.75 -10.52 -4.65
CA ARG A 82 2.12 -10.56 -5.19
C ARG A 82 3.18 -10.82 -4.13
N LEU A 83 3.04 -10.25 -2.93
CA LEU A 83 4.00 -10.45 -1.85
C LEU A 83 4.05 -11.92 -1.41
N TYR A 84 2.90 -12.57 -1.23
CA TYR A 84 2.83 -14.00 -0.88
C TYR A 84 3.17 -14.92 -2.04
N GLN A 85 2.94 -14.50 -3.28
CA GLN A 85 3.37 -15.27 -4.46
C GLN A 85 4.90 -15.23 -4.62
N GLU A 86 5.53 -14.06 -4.43
CA GLU A 86 6.97 -13.90 -4.60
C GLU A 86 7.77 -14.43 -3.40
N GLY A 87 7.27 -14.26 -2.18
CA GLY A 87 7.91 -14.78 -0.97
C GLY A 87 9.30 -14.21 -0.65
N LYS A 88 9.67 -13.07 -1.25
CA LYS A 88 11.02 -12.47 -1.16
C LYS A 88 11.21 -11.49 -0.02
N LEU A 89 10.11 -11.04 0.59
CA LEU A 89 10.13 -10.01 1.61
C LEU A 89 10.30 -10.65 2.99
N VAL A 90 11.16 -10.07 3.84
CA VAL A 90 11.43 -10.61 5.18
C VAL A 90 10.12 -10.70 5.98
N GLY A 91 9.80 -11.90 6.50
CA GLY A 91 8.55 -12.16 7.22
C GLY A 91 7.34 -12.50 6.34
N PHE A 92 7.50 -12.48 5.02
CA PHE A 92 6.49 -12.91 4.05
C PHE A 92 7.10 -14.03 3.20
N SER A 93 6.99 -15.26 3.69
CA SER A 93 7.35 -16.45 2.93
C SER A 93 6.35 -16.70 1.80
N GLN A 94 6.80 -17.43 0.78
CA GLN A 94 5.91 -17.86 -0.29
C GLN A 94 4.79 -18.73 0.27
N ASP A 95 3.54 -18.33 0.00
CA ASP A 95 2.35 -19.01 0.48
C ASP A 95 1.25 -18.93 -0.59
N SER A 96 1.09 -20.00 -1.34
CA SER A 96 0.13 -20.07 -2.46
C SER A 96 -1.31 -19.94 -1.98
N GLN A 97 -1.65 -20.44 -0.78
CA GLN A 97 -3.01 -20.39 -0.26
C GLN A 97 -3.38 -18.95 0.13
N ARG A 98 -2.48 -18.25 0.82
CA ARG A 98 -2.66 -16.83 1.13
C ARG A 98 -2.66 -15.99 -0.14
N ALA A 99 -1.76 -16.27 -1.07
CA ALA A 99 -1.72 -15.56 -2.36
C ALA A 99 -3.07 -15.69 -3.09
N GLN A 100 -3.66 -16.88 -3.16
CA GLN A 100 -4.98 -17.09 -3.77
C GLN A 100 -6.08 -16.33 -3.02
N THR A 101 -6.08 -16.37 -1.70
CA THR A 101 -7.06 -15.65 -0.88
C THR A 101 -7.06 -14.14 -1.18
N TYR A 102 -5.88 -13.53 -1.29
CA TYR A 102 -5.78 -12.11 -1.65
C TYR A 102 -6.07 -11.83 -3.12
N LEU A 103 -5.84 -12.80 -4.02
CA LEU A 103 -6.26 -12.69 -5.42
C LEU A 103 -7.78 -12.63 -5.53
N ASP A 104 -8.48 -13.50 -4.81
CA ASP A 104 -9.94 -13.55 -4.80
C ASP A 104 -10.53 -12.26 -4.23
N LEU A 105 -9.95 -11.75 -3.14
CA LEU A 105 -10.30 -10.42 -2.59
C LEU A 105 -10.02 -9.29 -3.59
N ALA A 106 -8.92 -9.35 -4.34
CA ALA A 106 -8.59 -8.35 -5.35
C ALA A 106 -9.57 -8.38 -6.54
N LYS A 107 -10.03 -9.57 -6.94
CA LYS A 107 -11.08 -9.76 -7.95
C LYS A 107 -12.41 -9.22 -7.46
N GLN A 108 -12.80 -9.53 -6.23
CA GLN A 108 -14.02 -9.01 -5.61
C GLN A 108 -14.00 -7.47 -5.52
N ALA A 109 -12.83 -6.89 -5.23
CA ALA A 109 -12.60 -5.45 -5.20
C ALA A 109 -12.55 -4.81 -6.61
N GLY A 110 -12.62 -5.59 -7.69
CA GLY A 110 -12.58 -5.09 -9.07
C GLY A 110 -11.20 -4.64 -9.54
N HIS A 111 -10.10 -5.21 -9.01
CA HIS A 111 -8.76 -4.87 -9.48
C HIS A 111 -8.54 -5.35 -10.93
N PRO A 112 -8.18 -4.47 -11.88
CA PRO A 112 -8.17 -4.79 -13.31
C PRO A 112 -7.20 -5.91 -13.67
N LEU A 113 -6.00 -5.93 -13.07
CA LEU A 113 -5.03 -7.00 -13.29
C LEU A 113 -5.45 -8.32 -12.64
N ALA A 114 -6.23 -8.26 -11.56
CA ALA A 114 -6.68 -9.47 -10.88
C ALA A 114 -7.78 -10.16 -11.69
N LEU A 115 -8.68 -9.40 -12.30
CA LEU A 115 -9.76 -9.93 -13.14
C LEU A 115 -9.25 -10.67 -14.39
N ASP A 116 -8.09 -10.27 -14.93
CA ASP A 116 -7.48 -10.90 -16.11
C ASP A 116 -6.79 -12.24 -15.78
N LEU A 117 -6.46 -12.49 -14.50
CA LEU A 117 -5.83 -13.74 -14.10
C LEU A 117 -6.85 -14.87 -14.02
N PRO A 118 -6.56 -16.07 -14.57
CA PRO A 118 -7.40 -17.24 -14.33
C PRO A 118 -7.45 -17.54 -12.83
N LEU A 119 -8.62 -17.94 -12.32
CA LEU A 119 -8.69 -18.56 -11.00
C LEU A 119 -7.96 -19.89 -11.11
N THR A 120 -6.82 -20.01 -10.46
CA THR A 120 -6.17 -21.30 -10.28
C THR A 120 -7.00 -22.10 -9.28
N GLU A 121 -7.86 -22.98 -9.79
CA GLU A 121 -8.48 -24.03 -8.99
C GLU A 121 -7.35 -24.90 -8.43
N VAL A 122 -7.28 -24.98 -7.09
CA VAL A 122 -6.35 -25.84 -6.36
C VAL A 122 -6.92 -27.26 -6.31
#